data_AF-A0A7S2MH13-F1
#
_entry.id   AF-A0A7S2MH13-F1
#
_cell.length_a   1.000
_cell.length_b   1.000
_cell.length_c   1.000
_cell.angle_alpha   90.00
_cell.angle_beta   90.00
_cell.angle_gamma   90.00
#
_symmetry.space_group_name_H-M   'P 1'
#
loop_
_entity.id
_entity.type
_entity.pdbx_description
1 polymer ?
#
loop_
_entity_poly.entity_id
_entity_poly.type
_entity_poly.pdbx_seq_one_letter_code
_entity_poly.pdbx_strand_id
1 'polypeptide(L)'
;GQTRIMNGNCDSVLKIRAEAIVKLMSIPLVQGTLFSFFELDRHEDERAVTHGRAIAFSSAILPLLHNCNPNYAYLLYSNVPSSNGATITPGSASFEVVKDALEKNYQCLGITCADVGGIVDKGNPGQYLAGAGPCGIGNNNVMPSPDENNGNEEGIPGPVQGDGGNSENRTVLIVALGVLGGLILVFLFGFFAYRKKS
;
A
#
# COMPACT_ATOMS: atom_id res chain seq x y z
N GLY A 1 -17.87 -12.33 28.80
CA GLY A 1 -16.52 -12.93 28.93
C GLY A 1 -16.34 -13.48 30.32
N GLN A 2 -16.14 -12.60 31.31
CA GLN A 2 -15.93 -12.96 32.71
C GLN A 2 -17.05 -13.85 33.29
N THR A 3 -18.33 -13.53 33.03
CA THR A 3 -19.48 -14.31 33.50
C THR A 3 -19.50 -15.75 32.96
N ARG A 4 -19.02 -15.97 31.74
CA ARG A 4 -19.01 -17.32 31.12
C ARG A 4 -17.86 -18.19 31.65
N ILE A 5 -16.74 -17.57 32.03
CA ILE A 5 -15.60 -18.23 32.70
C ILE A 5 -16.00 -18.61 34.14
N MET A 6 -16.67 -17.70 34.86
CA MET A 6 -17.18 -17.97 36.21
C MET A 6 -18.22 -19.10 36.24
N ASN A 7 -18.96 -19.30 35.15
CA ASN A 7 -19.96 -20.37 35.02
C ASN A 7 -19.37 -21.71 34.51
N GLY A 8 -18.03 -21.88 34.50
CA GLY A 8 -17.35 -23.11 34.09
C GLY A 8 -17.43 -23.43 32.60
N ASN A 9 -17.93 -22.50 31.77
CA ASN A 9 -18.21 -22.74 30.36
C ASN A 9 -17.04 -22.31 29.46
N CYS A 10 -15.82 -22.73 29.83
CA CYS A 10 -14.54 -22.28 29.25
C CYS A 10 -14.41 -22.58 27.76
N ASP A 11 -14.88 -23.74 27.29
CA ASP A 11 -14.78 -24.14 25.88
C ASP A 11 -15.55 -23.22 24.95
N SER A 12 -16.75 -22.79 25.37
CA SER A 12 -17.57 -21.84 24.61
C SER A 12 -16.94 -20.44 24.53
N VAL A 13 -16.23 -20.03 25.59
CA VAL A 13 -15.56 -18.72 25.64
C VAL A 13 -14.30 -18.73 24.80
N LEU A 14 -13.50 -19.80 24.90
CA LEU A 14 -12.30 -19.97 24.11
C LEU A 14 -12.62 -19.95 22.63
N LYS A 15 -13.66 -20.68 22.19
CA LYS A 15 -14.04 -20.71 20.79
C LYS A 15 -14.49 -19.34 20.26
N ILE A 16 -15.42 -18.68 20.95
CA ILE A 16 -15.95 -17.37 20.53
C ILE A 16 -14.89 -16.27 20.59
N ARG A 17 -14.06 -16.25 21.64
CA ARG A 17 -13.03 -15.22 21.83
C ARG A 17 -11.83 -15.45 20.92
N ALA A 18 -11.37 -16.68 20.75
CA ALA A 18 -10.25 -16.99 19.87
C ALA A 18 -10.59 -16.65 18.42
N GLU A 19 -11.79 -16.98 17.95
CA GLU A 19 -12.24 -16.60 16.60
C GLU A 19 -12.28 -15.08 16.42
N ALA A 20 -12.74 -14.33 17.42
CA ALA A 20 -12.73 -12.86 17.37
C ALA A 20 -11.30 -12.28 17.37
N ILE A 21 -10.38 -12.85 18.16
CA ILE A 21 -8.98 -12.42 18.23
C ILE A 21 -8.25 -12.72 16.92
N VAL A 22 -8.46 -13.90 16.33
CA VAL A 22 -7.85 -14.27 15.04
C VAL A 22 -8.27 -13.29 13.94
N LYS A 23 -9.53 -12.86 13.92
CA LYS A 23 -10.01 -11.81 13.00
C LYS A 23 -9.27 -10.49 13.21
N LEU A 24 -9.15 -10.03 14.45
CA LEU A 24 -8.42 -8.79 14.76
C LEU A 24 -6.93 -8.89 14.42
N MET A 25 -6.32 -10.06 14.54
CA MET A 25 -4.93 -10.29 14.15
C MET A 25 -4.72 -10.31 12.63
N SER A 26 -5.77 -10.60 11.85
CA SER A 26 -5.67 -10.53 10.38
C SER A 26 -5.48 -9.09 9.89
N ILE A 27 -5.99 -8.09 10.61
CA ILE A 27 -5.85 -6.66 10.26
C ILE A 27 -4.37 -6.24 10.17
N PRO A 28 -3.54 -6.34 11.24
CA PRO A 28 -2.14 -5.94 11.16
C PRO A 28 -1.31 -6.81 10.20
N LEU A 29 -1.71 -8.07 9.97
CA LEU A 29 -1.05 -8.90 8.96
C LEU A 29 -1.33 -8.36 7.55
N VAL A 30 -2.59 -8.01 7.24
CA VAL A 30 -2.98 -7.47 5.93
C VAL A 30 -2.31 -6.13 5.70
N GLN A 31 -2.37 -5.23 6.69
CA GLN A 31 -1.71 -3.93 6.66
C GLN A 31 -0.20 -4.07 6.43
N GLY A 32 0.46 -4.99 7.15
CA GLY A 32 1.88 -5.27 7.01
C GLY A 32 2.25 -5.81 5.63
N THR A 33 1.45 -6.73 5.08
CA THR A 33 1.63 -7.23 3.71
C THR A 33 1.50 -6.11 2.69
N LEU A 34 0.39 -5.35 2.71
CA LEU A 34 0.14 -4.26 1.75
C LEU A 34 1.25 -3.20 1.78
N PHE A 35 1.65 -2.77 2.98
CA PHE A 35 2.71 -1.78 3.13
C PHE A 35 4.04 -2.28 2.57
N SER A 36 4.43 -3.52 2.87
CA SER A 36 5.69 -4.08 2.39
C SER A 36 5.70 -4.25 0.87
N PHE A 37 4.58 -4.69 0.29
CA PHE A 37 4.44 -4.81 -1.16
C PHE A 37 4.47 -3.44 -1.85
N PHE A 38 3.87 -2.42 -1.25
CA PHE A 38 3.95 -1.06 -1.77
C PHE A 38 5.40 -0.53 -1.77
N GLU A 39 6.15 -0.75 -0.68
CA GLU A 39 7.57 -0.39 -0.61
C GLU A 39 8.40 -1.13 -1.67
N LEU A 40 8.15 -2.43 -1.87
CA LEU A 40 8.85 -3.24 -2.87
C LEU A 40 8.54 -2.77 -4.32
N ASP A 41 7.29 -2.48 -4.62
CA ASP A 41 6.82 -2.18 -5.98
C ASP A 41 7.10 -0.72 -6.38
N ARG A 42 6.70 0.24 -5.53
CA ARG A 42 6.74 1.67 -5.90
C ARG A 42 8.03 2.39 -5.49
N HIS A 43 8.71 1.89 -4.46
CA HIS A 43 9.98 2.46 -4.03
C HIS A 43 11.18 1.64 -4.49
N GLU A 44 10.94 0.55 -5.23
CA GLU A 44 11.98 -0.39 -5.69
C GLU A 44 12.90 -0.79 -4.51
N ASP A 45 12.30 -0.98 -3.32
CA ASP A 45 13.05 -1.16 -2.08
C ASP A 45 13.56 -2.60 -1.94
N GLU A 46 14.69 -2.89 -2.57
CA GLU A 46 15.32 -4.22 -2.57
C GLU A 46 16.01 -4.59 -1.23
N ARG A 47 15.81 -3.82 -0.15
CA ARG A 47 16.42 -4.13 1.14
C ARG A 47 15.88 -5.46 1.68
N ALA A 48 16.80 -6.30 2.16
CA ALA A 48 16.47 -7.61 2.74
C ALA A 48 15.44 -7.51 3.90
N VAL A 49 15.40 -6.37 4.60
CA VAL A 49 14.41 -6.09 5.66
C VAL A 49 13.00 -5.99 5.09
N THR A 50 12.80 -5.25 4.00
CA THR A 50 11.50 -5.01 3.37
C THR A 50 10.97 -6.29 2.76
N HIS A 51 11.83 -7.03 2.07
CA HIS A 51 11.53 -8.36 1.58
C HIS A 51 11.20 -9.36 2.69
N GLY A 52 12.02 -9.42 3.76
CA GLY A 52 11.77 -10.30 4.90
C GLY A 52 10.43 -9.99 5.57
N ARG A 53 10.06 -8.70 5.64
CA ARG A 53 8.76 -8.26 6.12
C ARG A 53 7.61 -8.74 5.22
N ALA A 54 7.75 -8.58 3.91
CA ALA A 54 6.77 -9.05 2.93
C ALA A 54 6.58 -10.58 3.01
N ILE A 55 7.66 -11.35 3.11
CA ILE A 55 7.63 -12.81 3.27
C ILE A 55 6.94 -13.18 4.58
N ALA A 56 7.32 -12.56 5.69
CA ALA A 56 6.80 -12.89 7.02
C ALA A 56 5.28 -12.65 7.13
N PHE A 57 4.81 -11.45 6.76
CA PHE A 57 3.38 -11.13 6.84
C PHE A 57 2.55 -11.94 5.84
N SER A 58 3.04 -12.12 4.61
CA SER A 58 2.31 -12.91 3.60
C SER A 58 2.22 -14.37 3.99
N SER A 59 3.31 -14.96 4.50
CA SER A 59 3.32 -16.35 4.98
C SER A 59 2.33 -16.58 6.12
N ALA A 60 2.16 -15.59 7.00
CA ALA A 60 1.18 -15.66 8.08
C ALA A 60 -0.27 -15.59 7.59
N ILE A 61 -0.55 -14.86 6.51
CA ILE A 61 -1.89 -14.75 5.92
C ILE A 61 -2.25 -15.92 5.02
N LEU A 62 -1.27 -16.55 4.36
CA LEU A 62 -1.51 -17.64 3.39
C LEU A 62 -2.49 -18.72 3.86
N PRO A 63 -2.41 -19.30 5.07
CA PRO A 63 -3.38 -20.32 5.50
C PRO A 63 -4.80 -19.76 5.67
N LEU A 64 -4.93 -18.52 6.14
CA LEU A 64 -6.23 -17.85 6.27
C LEU A 64 -6.83 -17.58 4.89
N LEU A 65 -6.00 -17.08 3.97
CA LEU A 65 -6.41 -16.79 2.60
C LEU A 65 -6.72 -18.07 1.83
N HIS A 66 -5.98 -19.16 2.04
CA HIS A 66 -6.23 -20.45 1.40
C HIS A 66 -7.56 -21.05 1.84
N ASN A 67 -7.90 -20.90 3.13
CA ASN A 67 -9.22 -21.29 3.65
C ASN A 67 -10.36 -20.48 3.00
N CYS A 68 -10.13 -19.21 2.67
CA CYS A 68 -11.11 -18.37 1.97
C CYS A 68 -11.20 -18.65 0.48
N ASN A 69 -10.05 -18.69 -0.20
CA ASN A 69 -9.93 -18.95 -1.62
C ASN A 69 -8.49 -19.42 -1.97
N PRO A 70 -8.32 -20.69 -2.39
CA PRO A 70 -7.00 -21.23 -2.68
C PRO A 70 -6.31 -20.55 -3.88
N ASN A 71 -7.07 -20.01 -4.84
CA ASN A 71 -6.49 -19.32 -6.00
C ASN A 71 -5.87 -17.98 -5.60
N TYR A 72 -6.53 -17.21 -4.73
CA TYR A 72 -5.96 -15.96 -4.22
C TYR A 72 -4.77 -16.20 -3.29
N ALA A 73 -4.77 -17.31 -2.54
CA ALA A 73 -3.61 -17.71 -1.76
C ALA A 73 -2.41 -18.07 -2.65
N TYR A 74 -2.63 -18.79 -3.74
CA TYR A 74 -1.58 -19.07 -4.72
C TYR A 74 -1.07 -17.78 -5.38
N LEU A 75 -1.97 -16.87 -5.75
CA LEU A 75 -1.61 -15.56 -6.31
C LEU A 75 -0.77 -14.74 -5.33
N LEU A 76 -1.13 -14.69 -4.05
CA LEU A 76 -0.31 -14.03 -3.03
C LEU A 76 1.07 -14.71 -2.96
N TYR A 77 1.10 -16.04 -2.85
CA TYR A 77 2.34 -16.81 -2.77
C TYR A 77 3.27 -16.58 -3.97
N SER A 78 2.73 -16.51 -5.19
CA SER A 78 3.52 -16.28 -6.40
C SER A 78 4.08 -14.86 -6.51
N ASN A 79 3.47 -13.90 -5.83
CA ASN A 79 3.93 -12.50 -5.79
C ASN A 79 4.88 -12.23 -4.62
N VAL A 80 4.99 -13.13 -3.63
CA VAL A 80 5.93 -13.00 -2.52
C VAL A 80 7.36 -13.11 -3.03
N PRO A 81 8.27 -12.21 -2.60
CA PRO A 81 9.68 -12.34 -2.95
C PRO A 81 10.27 -13.65 -2.46
N SER A 82 11.10 -14.28 -3.30
CA SER A 82 11.71 -15.57 -2.95
C SER A 82 13.12 -15.37 -2.41
N SER A 83 13.44 -16.05 -1.30
CA SER A 83 14.79 -16.12 -0.76
C SER A 83 15.44 -17.45 -1.14
N ASN A 84 16.26 -17.45 -2.20
CA ASN A 84 17.05 -18.62 -2.58
C ASN A 84 18.50 -18.42 -2.15
N GLY A 85 18.86 -18.95 -0.98
CA GLY A 85 20.28 -19.14 -0.59
C GLY A 85 21.10 -17.86 -0.34
N ALA A 86 20.49 -16.83 0.29
CA ALA A 86 21.07 -15.54 0.72
C ALA A 86 20.87 -14.34 -0.22
N THR A 87 20.34 -14.55 -1.42
CA THR A 87 19.87 -13.45 -2.28
C THR A 87 18.35 -13.46 -2.31
N ILE A 88 17.75 -12.30 -2.06
CA ILE A 88 16.31 -12.15 -2.27
C ILE A 88 16.13 -11.72 -3.72
N THR A 89 15.52 -12.60 -4.50
CA THR A 89 15.21 -12.31 -5.89
C THR A 89 13.89 -11.56 -5.93
N PRO A 90 13.79 -10.45 -6.70
CA PRO A 90 12.50 -9.84 -6.98
C PRO A 90 11.57 -10.88 -7.60
N GLY A 91 10.53 -11.29 -6.87
CA GLY A 91 9.27 -11.68 -7.51
C GLY A 91 8.65 -10.37 -7.99
N SER A 92 7.94 -10.36 -9.11
CA SER A 92 7.21 -9.16 -9.59
C SER A 92 6.08 -8.84 -8.60
N ALA A 93 6.44 -8.27 -7.46
CA ALA A 93 5.58 -7.95 -6.34
C ALA A 93 4.66 -6.81 -6.76
N SER A 94 3.56 -7.16 -7.40
CA SER A 94 2.61 -6.16 -7.89
C SER A 94 1.70 -5.77 -6.73
N PHE A 95 1.89 -4.57 -6.19
CA PHE A 95 1.09 -4.09 -5.05
C PHE A 95 -0.40 -4.12 -5.39
N GLU A 96 -0.77 -3.68 -6.58
CA GLU A 96 -2.17 -3.65 -7.02
C GLU A 96 -2.78 -5.05 -7.07
N VAL A 97 -2.02 -6.05 -7.50
CA VAL A 97 -2.48 -7.46 -7.61
C VAL A 97 -2.68 -8.06 -6.22
N VAL A 98 -1.76 -7.82 -5.29
CA VAL A 98 -1.87 -8.28 -3.91
C VAL A 98 -2.99 -7.56 -3.16
N LYS A 99 -3.14 -6.24 -3.39
CA LYS A 99 -4.23 -5.44 -2.83
C LYS A 99 -5.58 -5.98 -3.26
N ASP A 100 -5.79 -6.17 -4.56
CA ASP A 100 -7.03 -6.71 -5.10
C ASP A 100 -7.34 -8.12 -4.56
N ALA A 101 -6.34 -9.00 -4.50
CA ALA A 101 -6.52 -10.35 -3.95
C ALA A 101 -6.92 -10.33 -2.47
N LEU A 102 -6.34 -9.46 -1.66
CA LEU A 102 -6.67 -9.34 -0.23
C LEU A 102 -8.05 -8.72 -0.04
N GLU A 103 -8.36 -7.61 -0.71
CA GLU A 103 -9.64 -6.89 -0.61
C GLU A 103 -10.83 -7.77 -0.98
N LYS A 104 -10.70 -8.63 -2.00
CA LYS A 104 -11.73 -9.61 -2.38
C LYS A 104 -12.01 -10.69 -1.33
N ASN A 105 -11.12 -10.86 -0.35
CA ASN A 105 -11.26 -11.87 0.70
C ASN A 105 -11.55 -11.27 2.09
N TYR A 106 -11.65 -9.94 2.24
CA TYR A 106 -11.92 -9.28 3.52
C TYR A 106 -13.17 -9.80 4.22
N GLN A 107 -14.26 -10.02 3.48
CA GLN A 107 -15.50 -10.57 4.04
C GLN A 107 -15.28 -11.94 4.69
N CYS A 108 -14.51 -12.83 4.04
CA CYS A 108 -14.19 -14.15 4.59
C CYS A 108 -13.23 -14.07 5.79
N LEU A 109 -12.25 -13.16 5.73
CA LEU A 109 -11.35 -12.87 6.84
C LEU A 109 -12.07 -12.18 8.01
N GLY A 110 -13.30 -11.69 7.80
CA GLY A 110 -14.11 -11.03 8.82
C GLY A 110 -13.63 -9.62 9.15
N ILE A 111 -13.04 -8.92 8.17
CA ILE A 111 -12.55 -7.55 8.27
C ILE A 111 -13.19 -6.69 7.18
N THR A 112 -13.10 -5.37 7.32
CA THR A 112 -13.62 -4.38 6.37
C THR A 112 -12.51 -3.50 5.81
N CYS A 113 -12.79 -2.77 4.74
CA CYS A 113 -11.84 -1.83 4.17
C CYS A 113 -11.51 -0.66 5.11
N ALA A 114 -12.44 -0.30 6.00
CA ALA A 114 -12.20 0.69 7.05
C ALA A 114 -11.25 0.16 8.13
N ASP A 115 -11.32 -1.15 8.45
CA ASP A 115 -10.42 -1.76 9.42
C ASP A 115 -8.97 -1.78 8.93
N VAL A 116 -8.77 -2.02 7.62
CA VAL A 116 -7.44 -2.06 7.00
C VAL A 116 -6.93 -0.66 6.70
N GLY A 117 -7.77 0.22 6.14
CA GLY A 117 -7.40 1.56 5.75
C GLY A 117 -6.54 1.61 4.47
N GLY A 118 -5.83 2.73 4.29
CA GLY A 118 -4.89 2.96 3.20
C GLY A 118 -3.54 3.45 3.69
N ILE A 119 -2.54 3.48 2.81
CA ILE A 119 -1.18 3.95 3.14
C ILE A 119 -1.17 5.48 3.03
N VAL A 120 -0.98 6.16 4.16
CA VAL A 120 -0.99 7.63 4.22
C VAL A 120 0.30 8.24 3.64
N ASP A 121 0.15 9.36 2.94
CA ASP A 121 1.28 10.16 2.47
C ASP A 121 1.81 11.02 3.62
N LYS A 122 3.05 10.76 4.03
CA LYS A 122 3.72 11.53 5.09
C LYS A 122 4.03 12.97 4.68
N GLY A 123 4.18 13.23 3.38
CA GLY A 123 4.41 14.57 2.83
C GLY A 123 3.14 15.40 2.69
N ASN A 124 1.98 14.75 2.59
CA ASN A 124 0.67 15.38 2.39
C ASN A 124 -0.35 14.82 3.40
N PRO A 125 -0.40 15.36 4.64
CA PRO A 125 -1.34 14.92 5.66
C PRO A 125 -2.79 14.96 5.16
N GLY A 126 -3.56 13.91 5.44
CA GLY A 126 -4.93 13.77 4.94
C GLY A 126 -5.03 13.19 3.52
N GLN A 127 -3.92 12.73 2.94
CA GLN A 127 -3.91 12.00 1.67
C GLN A 127 -3.33 10.59 1.84
N TYR A 128 -3.79 9.69 0.98
CA TYR A 128 -3.19 8.39 0.73
C TYR A 128 -2.18 8.49 -0.40
N LEU A 129 -1.18 7.62 -0.39
CA LEU A 129 -0.32 7.42 -1.56
C LEU A 129 -1.17 6.94 -2.75
N ALA A 130 -0.77 7.33 -3.96
CA ALA A 130 -1.53 7.03 -5.16
C ALA A 130 -1.83 5.53 -5.31
N GLY A 131 -3.11 5.20 -5.43
CA GLY A 131 -3.59 3.81 -5.56
C GLY A 131 -3.56 2.99 -4.26
N ALA A 132 -3.07 3.54 -3.15
CA ALA A 132 -2.96 2.88 -1.86
C ALA A 132 -4.07 3.28 -0.87
N GLY A 133 -5.15 3.89 -1.36
CA GLY A 133 -6.35 4.16 -0.56
C GLY A 133 -7.11 2.89 -0.17
N PRO A 134 -7.98 2.98 0.85
CA PRO A 134 -8.87 1.87 1.22
C PRO A 134 -9.81 1.52 0.07
N CYS A 135 -10.29 0.28 0.05
CA CYS A 135 -11.22 -0.16 -0.99
C CYS A 135 -12.46 0.75 -1.08
N GLY A 136 -13.02 0.87 -2.29
CA GLY A 136 -14.25 1.64 -2.54
C GLY A 136 -14.03 3.16 -2.63
N ILE A 137 -12.89 3.68 -2.19
CA ILE A 137 -12.42 5.00 -2.58
C ILE A 137 -11.71 4.80 -3.92
N GLY A 138 -12.22 5.44 -4.99
CA GLY A 138 -11.69 5.28 -6.34
C GLY A 138 -10.26 5.83 -6.47
N ASN A 139 -9.95 6.48 -7.59
CA ASN A 139 -8.62 7.09 -7.79
C ASN A 139 -8.39 8.35 -6.91
N ASN A 140 -9.26 8.56 -5.92
CA ASN A 140 -9.22 9.69 -5.00
C ASN A 140 -8.21 9.36 -3.90
N ASN A 141 -7.13 10.13 -3.85
CA ASN A 141 -6.11 9.99 -2.81
C ASN A 141 -6.48 10.78 -1.55
N VAL A 142 -7.67 11.36 -1.46
CA VAL A 142 -8.09 12.19 -0.31
C VAL A 142 -8.71 11.29 0.75
N MET A 143 -8.22 11.40 1.98
CA MET A 143 -8.84 10.75 3.13
C MET A 143 -10.18 11.43 3.41
N PRO A 144 -11.29 10.68 3.53
CA PRO A 144 -12.55 11.26 3.96
C PRO A 144 -12.38 11.90 5.34
N SER A 145 -12.92 13.11 5.51
CA SER A 145 -13.03 13.72 6.83
C SER A 145 -13.85 12.80 7.74
N PRO A 146 -13.59 12.73 9.07
CA PRO A 146 -14.38 11.91 10.00
C PRO A 146 -15.89 12.23 10.07
N ASP A 147 -16.37 13.26 9.37
CA ASP A 147 -17.76 13.71 9.38
C ASP A 147 -18.39 13.69 7.98
N GLU A 148 -18.81 12.52 7.48
CA GLU A 148 -19.82 12.43 6.43
C GLU A 148 -20.79 11.28 6.73
N ASN A 149 -21.63 11.47 7.75
CA ASN A 149 -22.91 10.77 7.82
C ASN A 149 -23.87 11.45 6.85
N ASN A 150 -24.29 10.70 5.83
CA ASN A 150 -25.32 11.07 4.88
C ASN A 150 -26.62 11.46 5.60
N GLY A 151 -26.94 12.75 5.58
CA GLY A 151 -28.11 13.34 6.21
C GLY A 151 -28.43 14.70 5.59
N ASN A 152 -29.30 14.66 4.59
CA ASN A 152 -30.17 15.73 4.12
C ASN A 152 -30.69 16.66 5.24
N GLU A 153 -30.17 17.89 5.35
CA GLU A 153 -30.87 19.02 5.98
C GLU A 153 -30.35 20.38 5.48
N GLU A 154 -31.26 21.34 5.36
CA GLU A 154 -31.16 22.60 4.62
C GLU A 154 -30.37 23.72 5.34
N GLY A 155 -29.61 24.50 4.56
CA GLY A 155 -29.53 25.97 4.70
C GLY A 155 -28.42 26.59 5.59
N ILE A 156 -27.49 27.30 4.93
CA ILE A 156 -27.04 28.72 5.14
C ILE A 156 -25.67 28.91 4.44
N PRO A 157 -25.45 29.98 3.64
CA PRO A 157 -24.33 30.08 2.71
C PRO A 157 -22.99 30.38 3.39
N GLY A 158 -21.91 29.79 2.88
CA GLY A 158 -20.56 29.93 3.41
C GLY A 158 -19.88 31.27 3.10
N PRO A 159 -18.69 31.54 3.70
CA PRO A 159 -17.79 32.54 3.20
C PRO A 159 -16.96 31.98 2.03
N VAL A 160 -16.99 32.70 0.91
CA VAL A 160 -16.14 32.50 -0.26
C VAL A 160 -14.70 32.90 0.09
N GLN A 161 -13.71 32.15 -0.43
CA GLN A 161 -12.62 32.61 -1.32
C GLN A 161 -11.26 31.95 -1.01
N GLY A 162 -10.67 31.38 -2.06
CA GLY A 162 -9.30 30.89 -2.09
C GLY A 162 -8.97 30.22 -3.41
N ASP A 163 -9.23 30.92 -4.52
CA ASP A 163 -8.82 30.49 -5.86
C ASP A 163 -7.29 30.52 -5.96
N GLY A 164 -6.70 29.48 -6.53
CA GLY A 164 -5.28 29.20 -6.41
C GLY A 164 -4.74 28.23 -7.46
N GLY A 165 -5.14 28.44 -8.72
CA GLY A 165 -4.25 28.34 -9.88
C GLY A 165 -3.42 27.07 -10.08
N ASN A 166 -3.89 26.26 -11.03
CA ASN A 166 -3.18 25.18 -11.70
C ASN A 166 -1.70 25.52 -12.04
N SER A 167 -0.77 24.69 -11.58
CA SER A 167 0.63 24.68 -12.01
C SER A 167 1.16 23.24 -12.03
N GLU A 168 0.42 22.33 -12.66
CA GLU A 168 1.07 21.17 -13.28
C GLU A 168 1.88 21.66 -14.50
N ASN A 169 3.10 21.12 -14.66
CA ASN A 169 3.89 21.14 -15.90
C ASN A 169 4.96 22.25 -16.14
N ARG A 170 5.52 22.91 -15.11
CA ARG A 170 6.73 23.76 -15.27
C ARG A 170 8.04 23.16 -14.77
N THR A 171 8.01 22.14 -13.92
CA THR A 171 9.25 21.60 -13.31
C THR A 171 9.91 20.53 -14.18
N VAL A 172 9.14 19.75 -14.93
CA VAL A 172 9.66 18.64 -15.77
C VAL A 172 10.44 19.16 -17.00
N LEU A 173 10.04 20.30 -17.58
CA LEU A 173 10.68 20.86 -18.77
C LEU A 173 12.10 21.40 -18.49
N ILE A 174 12.35 21.92 -17.29
CA ILE A 174 13.64 22.54 -16.92
C ILE A 174 14.73 21.47 -16.77
N VAL A 175 14.38 20.31 -16.20
CA VAL A 175 15.35 19.22 -15.99
C VAL A 175 15.77 18.59 -17.32
N ALA A 176 14.84 18.39 -18.26
CA ALA A 176 15.14 17.81 -19.57
C ALA A 176 16.07 18.68 -20.44
N LEU A 177 15.88 20.00 -20.43
CA LEU A 177 16.73 20.93 -21.20
C LEU A 177 18.15 21.04 -20.62
N GLY A 178 18.31 20.95 -19.29
CA GLY A 178 19.61 20.99 -18.63
C GLY A 178 20.49 19.78 -18.96
N VAL A 179 19.89 18.57 -19.00
CA VAL A 179 20.63 17.33 -19.28
C VAL A 179 21.09 17.27 -20.75
N LEU A 180 20.23 17.64 -21.70
CA LEU A 180 20.58 17.68 -23.12
C LEU A 180 21.66 18.74 -23.43
N GLY A 181 21.56 19.94 -22.83
CA GLY A 181 22.56 20.99 -23.00
C GLY A 181 23.94 20.60 -22.45
N GLY A 182 23.97 19.95 -21.28
CA GLY A 182 25.21 19.46 -20.67
C GLY A 182 25.91 18.40 -21.53
N LEU A 183 25.16 17.44 -22.08
CA LEU A 183 25.72 16.38 -22.93
C LEU A 183 26.32 16.94 -24.24
N ILE A 184 25.66 17.92 -24.86
CA ILE A 184 26.15 18.56 -26.10
C ILE A 184 27.46 19.32 -25.85
N LEU A 185 27.56 20.05 -24.73
CA LEU A 185 28.79 20.78 -24.39
C LEU A 185 29.96 19.82 -24.11
N VAL A 186 29.73 18.73 -23.37
CA VAL A 186 30.78 17.72 -23.12
C VAL A 186 31.25 17.09 -24.43
N PHE A 187 30.34 16.78 -25.35
CA PHE A 187 30.70 16.26 -26.67
C PHE A 187 31.51 17.25 -27.51
N LEU A 188 31.12 18.54 -27.54
CA LEU A 188 31.84 19.56 -28.30
C LEU A 188 33.23 19.85 -27.72
N PHE A 189 33.35 19.97 -26.40
CA PHE A 189 34.65 20.16 -25.75
C PHE A 189 35.54 18.92 -25.90
N GLY A 190 34.97 17.71 -25.76
CA GLY A 190 35.69 16.45 -25.98
C GLY A 190 36.20 16.34 -27.42
N PHE A 191 35.36 16.66 -28.40
CA PHE A 191 35.75 16.64 -29.82
C PHE A 191 36.81 17.70 -30.16
N PHE A 192 36.73 18.89 -29.57
CA PHE A 192 37.72 19.95 -29.79
C PHE A 192 39.07 19.61 -29.15
N ALA A 193 39.06 19.02 -27.94
CA ALA A 193 40.26 18.50 -27.30
C ALA A 193 40.87 17.33 -28.07
N TYR A 194 40.03 16.45 -28.64
CA TYR A 194 40.46 15.35 -29.49
C TYR A 194 41.16 15.84 -30.76
N ARG A 195 40.60 16.86 -31.44
CA ARG A 195 41.22 17.44 -32.63
C ARG A 195 42.50 18.22 -32.39
N LYS A 196 42.72 18.77 -31.19
CA LYS A 196 43.97 19.46 -30.85
C LYS A 196 45.14 18.50 -30.60
N LYS A 197 44.85 17.21 -30.36
CA LYS A 197 45.85 16.18 -30.05
C LYS A 197 46.24 15.32 -31.27
N SER A 198 45.54 15.48 -32.40
CA SER A 198 45.85 14.85 -33.69
C SER A 198 46.39 15.87 -34.68
#